data_AF-A0A6P0M512-F1
#
_entry.id   AF-A0A6P0M512-F1
#
_cell.length_a   1.000
_cell.length_b   1.000
_cell.length_c   1.000
_cell.angle_alpha   90.00
_cell.angle_beta   90.00
_cell.angle_gamma   90.00
#
_symmetry.space_group_name_H-M   'P 1'
#
loop_
_entity.id
_entity.type
_entity.pdbx_description
1 polymer ?
#
loop_
_entity_poly.entity_id
_entity_poly.type
_entity_poly.pdbx_seq_one_letter_code
_entity_poly.pdbx_strand_id
1 'polypeptide(L)'
;MNNPGLPGEPANLSEVTEVPVDDIPEAVRDRQDIKPRSRWQVALLIIGLLAIGGITFSLIPMEPTPEAQSKSGEATSSQSNTEASLQNPQASLNNTGNDGDNILGHLPYSEVLSSQLQPITRDGRIKLEAAAARKYKAMAAAARRQGVILV
;
A
#
# COMPACT_ATOMS: atom_id res chain seq x y z
N MET A 1 -72.40 -48.31 8.29
CA MET A 1 -71.09 -47.85 8.77
C MET A 1 -70.55 -46.88 7.75
N ASN A 2 -70.13 -45.72 8.22
CA ASN A 2 -69.95 -44.49 7.46
C ASN A 2 -68.56 -44.46 6.82
N ASN A 3 -68.48 -44.10 5.54
CA ASN A 3 -67.21 -43.71 4.90
C ASN A 3 -67.09 -42.18 4.98
N PRO A 4 -66.27 -41.61 5.88
CA PRO A 4 -65.89 -40.22 5.77
C PRO A 4 -64.82 -40.06 4.69
N GLY A 5 -65.14 -39.28 3.66
CA GLY A 5 -64.20 -38.87 2.62
C GLY A 5 -63.03 -38.07 3.20
N LEU A 6 -61.86 -38.23 2.59
CA LEU A 6 -60.65 -37.45 2.88
C LEU A 6 -60.78 -36.07 2.23
N PRO A 7 -60.73 -34.94 2.96
CA PRO A 7 -60.51 -33.64 2.37
C PRO A 7 -59.02 -33.31 2.47
N GLY A 8 -58.37 -33.16 1.32
CA GLY A 8 -56.95 -32.82 1.25
C GLY A 8 -56.65 -32.15 -0.08
N GLU A 9 -57.26 -31.00 -0.31
CA GLU A 9 -56.87 -30.09 -1.38
C GLU A 9 -55.43 -29.60 -1.11
N PRO A 10 -54.51 -29.62 -2.10
CA PRO A 10 -53.20 -29.03 -1.90
C PRO A 10 -53.38 -27.52 -1.76
N ALA A 11 -52.95 -26.98 -0.62
CA ALA A 11 -52.83 -25.54 -0.44
C ALA A 11 -52.04 -24.97 -1.62
N ASN A 12 -52.69 -24.12 -2.40
CA ASN A 12 -52.06 -23.33 -3.44
C ASN A 12 -50.98 -22.47 -2.76
N LEU A 13 -49.71 -22.87 -2.86
CA LEU A 13 -48.57 -21.98 -2.65
C LEU A 13 -48.56 -20.97 -3.80
N SER A 14 -49.43 -19.98 -3.70
CA SER A 14 -49.48 -18.83 -4.60
C SER A 14 -49.82 -17.60 -3.78
N GLU A 15 -49.03 -17.36 -2.75
CA GLU A 15 -48.94 -16.05 -2.11
C GLU A 15 -47.48 -15.80 -1.74
N VAL A 16 -46.61 -15.84 -2.76
CA VAL A 16 -45.42 -14.99 -2.73
C VAL A 16 -45.98 -13.58 -2.87
N THR A 17 -46.10 -12.88 -1.75
CA THR A 17 -46.30 -11.44 -1.71
C THR A 17 -45.23 -10.81 -2.60
N GLU A 18 -45.60 -10.45 -3.83
CA GLU A 18 -44.84 -9.55 -4.67
C GLU A 18 -44.79 -8.22 -3.92
N VAL A 19 -43.70 -7.98 -3.19
CA VAL A 19 -43.37 -6.63 -2.75
C VAL A 19 -43.18 -5.84 -4.04
N PRO A 20 -43.98 -4.78 -4.31
CA PRO A 20 -43.78 -3.96 -5.49
C PRO A 20 -42.35 -3.41 -5.47
N VAL A 21 -41.52 -3.89 -6.40
CA VAL A 21 -40.10 -3.51 -6.54
C VAL A 21 -39.95 -2.01 -6.91
N ASP A 22 -41.06 -1.34 -7.21
CA ASP A 22 -41.12 0.07 -7.61
C ASP A 22 -41.01 1.06 -6.43
N ASP A 23 -41.05 0.62 -5.17
CA ASP A 23 -40.97 1.50 -3.99
C ASP A 23 -39.55 1.57 -3.37
N ILE A 24 -38.53 1.11 -4.11
CA ILE A 24 -37.13 1.31 -3.73
C ILE A 24 -36.60 2.58 -4.41
N PRO A 25 -36.37 3.68 -3.69
CA PRO A 25 -35.82 4.88 -4.29
C PRO A 25 -34.41 4.60 -4.84
N GLU A 26 -34.14 5.11 -6.04
CA GLU A 26 -32.79 5.06 -6.63
C GLU A 26 -31.80 5.80 -5.70
N ALA A 27 -30.79 5.09 -5.21
CA ALA A 27 -29.77 5.65 -4.34
C ALA A 27 -28.87 6.62 -5.13
N VAL A 28 -29.20 7.91 -5.14
CA VAL A 28 -28.34 8.96 -5.68
C VAL A 28 -27.12 9.13 -4.77
N ARG A 29 -25.93 8.83 -5.29
CA ARG A 29 -24.67 9.09 -4.57
C ARG A 29 -24.40 10.59 -4.56
N ASP A 30 -24.20 11.14 -3.38
CA ASP A 30 -23.70 12.51 -3.22
C ASP A 30 -22.31 12.60 -3.87
N ARG A 31 -22.21 13.35 -4.97
CA ARG A 31 -20.93 13.61 -5.64
C ARG A 31 -20.39 14.87 -5.02
N GLN A 32 -19.25 14.76 -4.34
CA GLN A 32 -18.54 15.95 -3.89
C GLN A 32 -18.30 16.86 -5.11
N ASP A 33 -18.73 18.11 -5.00
CA ASP A 33 -18.51 19.13 -6.03
C ASP A 33 -17.02 19.46 -6.08
N ILE A 34 -16.27 18.73 -6.90
CA ILE A 34 -14.83 18.96 -7.09
C ILE A 34 -14.68 20.22 -7.92
N LYS A 35 -14.51 21.36 -7.24
CA LYS A 35 -14.27 22.66 -7.90
C LYS A 35 -13.04 22.55 -8.81
N PRO A 36 -13.16 22.88 -10.12
CA PRO A 36 -12.05 22.75 -11.04
C PRO A 36 -10.90 23.67 -10.61
N ARG A 37 -9.71 23.10 -10.47
CA ARG A 37 -8.51 23.85 -10.06
C ARG A 37 -8.20 24.93 -11.11
N SER A 38 -8.00 26.16 -10.66
CA SER A 38 -7.75 27.29 -11.56
C SER A 38 -6.41 27.15 -12.28
N ARG A 39 -6.47 27.06 -13.62
CA ARG A 39 -5.29 26.97 -14.50
C ARG A 39 -4.37 28.19 -14.37
N TRP A 40 -4.91 29.32 -13.91
CA TRP A 40 -4.17 30.56 -13.74
C TRP A 40 -3.17 30.50 -12.58
N GLN A 41 -3.50 29.79 -11.50
CA GLN A 41 -2.57 29.58 -10.38
C GLN A 41 -1.37 28.71 -10.79
N VAL A 42 -1.59 27.76 -11.70
CA VAL A 42 -0.52 26.92 -12.27
C VAL A 42 0.39 27.76 -13.17
N ALA A 43 -0.18 28.62 -14.02
CA ALA A 43 0.59 29.52 -14.87
C ALA A 43 1.46 30.49 -14.05
N LEU A 44 0.91 31.07 -12.98
CA LEU A 44 1.66 31.96 -12.08
C LEU A 44 2.83 31.25 -11.39
N LEU A 45 2.67 29.97 -10.98
CA LEU A 45 3.77 29.19 -10.40
C LEU A 45 4.90 28.95 -11.41
N ILE A 46 4.59 28.63 -12.66
CA ILE A 46 5.58 28.37 -13.71
C ILE A 46 6.37 29.66 -14.02
N ILE A 47 5.67 30.79 -14.14
CA ILE A 47 6.30 32.09 -14.39
C ILE A 47 7.20 32.48 -13.21
N GLY A 48 6.75 32.28 -11.96
CA GLY A 48 7.56 32.53 -10.78
C GLY A 48 8.83 31.68 -10.72
N LEU A 49 8.74 30.39 -11.07
CA LEU A 49 9.89 29.49 -11.07
C LEU A 49 10.92 29.86 -12.17
N LEU A 50 10.44 30.27 -13.34
CA LEU A 50 11.31 30.70 -14.44
C LEU A 50 12.02 32.03 -14.15
N ALA A 51 11.35 32.96 -13.46
CA ALA A 51 11.93 34.23 -13.05
C ALA A 51 13.05 34.05 -11.99
N ILE A 52 12.93 33.04 -11.13
CA ILE A 52 13.92 32.74 -10.08
C ILE A 52 15.08 31.87 -10.61
N GLY A 53 14.82 30.98 -11.58
CA GLY A 53 15.82 30.07 -12.15
C GLY A 53 16.66 30.63 -13.31
N GLY A 54 16.34 31.82 -13.84
CA GLY A 54 16.91 32.33 -15.08
C GLY A 54 18.27 33.03 -15.02
N ILE A 55 18.96 33.10 -13.86
CA ILE A 55 20.15 33.97 -13.68
C ILE A 55 21.46 33.18 -13.42
N THR A 56 21.52 31.87 -13.63
CA THR A 56 22.75 31.09 -13.36
C THR A 56 23.32 30.37 -14.58
N PHE A 57 23.42 31.04 -15.72
CA PHE A 57 24.18 30.51 -16.86
C PHE A 57 25.14 31.57 -17.39
N SER A 58 26.19 31.86 -16.62
CA SER A 58 27.35 32.54 -17.18
C SER A 58 28.63 32.13 -16.44
N LEU A 59 29.63 31.77 -17.24
CA LEU A 59 31.00 31.36 -16.93
C LEU A 59 31.24 29.89 -16.54
N ILE A 60 31.45 29.06 -17.57
CA ILE A 60 32.30 27.86 -17.48
C ILE A 60 33.65 28.22 -18.12
N PRO A 61 34.76 28.34 -17.37
CA PRO A 61 36.08 28.28 -17.98
C PRO A 61 36.44 26.83 -18.31
N MET A 62 36.88 26.63 -19.54
CA MET A 62 37.33 25.36 -20.11
C MET A 62 38.83 25.22 -19.81
N GLU A 63 39.21 24.32 -18.90
CA GLU A 63 40.61 23.95 -18.68
C GLU A 63 40.99 22.73 -19.53
N PRO A 64 42.16 22.74 -20.21
CA PRO A 64 42.62 21.62 -21.01
C PRO A 64 43.21 20.50 -20.15
N THR A 65 42.85 19.28 -20.54
CA THR A 65 43.30 17.97 -20.07
C THR A 65 44.83 17.83 -20.08
N PRO A 66 45.45 17.30 -19.01
CA PRO A 66 46.76 16.67 -19.11
C PRO A 66 46.65 15.15 -19.32
N GLU A 67 47.55 14.66 -20.18
CA GLU A 67 47.75 13.27 -20.57
C GLU A 67 48.20 12.35 -19.42
N ALA A 68 48.06 11.06 -19.71
CA ALA A 68 48.25 9.89 -18.85
C ALA A 68 49.69 9.65 -18.34
N GLN A 69 49.84 9.05 -17.14
CA GLN A 69 50.74 7.91 -16.97
C GLN A 69 50.47 7.04 -15.72
N SER A 70 50.08 5.80 -16.00
CA SER A 70 50.33 4.49 -15.36
C SER A 70 51.11 4.32 -14.04
N LYS A 71 50.52 3.41 -13.20
CA LYS A 71 51.09 2.30 -12.39
C LYS A 71 51.89 2.61 -11.11
N SER A 72 51.42 2.11 -9.95
CA SER A 72 51.87 0.83 -9.33
C SER A 72 51.32 0.63 -7.90
N GLY A 73 51.09 -0.63 -7.50
CA GLY A 73 50.91 -1.13 -6.11
C GLY A 73 49.61 -0.71 -5.41
N GLU A 74 48.87 -1.53 -4.66
CA GLU A 74 49.22 -2.73 -3.91
C GLU A 74 47.92 -3.49 -3.59
N ALA A 75 47.99 -4.81 -3.65
CA ALA A 75 46.88 -5.69 -3.31
C ALA A 75 46.65 -5.69 -1.80
N THR A 76 45.40 -5.55 -1.34
CA THR A 76 44.97 -6.15 -0.07
C THR A 76 43.54 -6.65 -0.21
N SER A 77 43.47 -7.98 -0.15
CA SER A 77 42.31 -8.84 -0.05
C SER A 77 41.18 -8.23 0.78
N SER A 78 40.00 -8.07 0.17
CA SER A 78 38.73 -7.97 0.90
C SER A 78 37.94 -9.23 0.61
N GLN A 79 38.00 -10.11 1.61
CA GLN A 79 37.40 -11.42 1.68
C GLN A 79 35.87 -11.33 1.45
N SER A 80 35.43 -12.03 0.41
CA SER A 80 34.04 -12.37 0.16
C SER A 80 33.57 -13.32 1.25
N ASN A 81 32.68 -12.87 2.12
CA ASN A 81 31.82 -13.75 2.90
C ASN A 81 30.41 -13.61 2.35
N THR A 82 30.13 -14.46 1.37
CA THR A 82 28.78 -14.83 0.97
C THR A 82 28.22 -15.75 2.05
N GLU A 83 27.36 -15.23 2.91
CA GLU A 83 26.46 -16.07 3.71
C GLU A 83 25.03 -15.83 3.22
N ALA A 84 24.59 -16.73 2.34
CA ALA A 84 23.19 -16.94 2.04
C ALA A 84 22.50 -17.50 3.30
N SER A 85 22.05 -16.61 4.19
CA SER A 85 21.17 -17.00 5.28
C SER A 85 19.75 -17.11 4.74
N LEU A 86 19.33 -18.34 4.45
CA LEU A 86 17.92 -18.72 4.31
C LEU A 86 17.21 -18.45 5.65
N GLN A 87 16.79 -17.20 5.89
CA GLN A 87 15.90 -16.88 7.01
C GLN A 87 14.50 -17.35 6.66
N ASN A 88 14.20 -18.59 7.07
CA ASN A 88 12.85 -19.00 7.42
C ASN A 88 12.29 -17.96 8.41
N PRO A 89 11.16 -17.27 8.12
CA PRO A 89 10.56 -16.36 9.08
C PRO A 89 9.87 -17.18 10.18
N GLN A 90 10.64 -17.78 11.08
CA GLN A 90 10.11 -18.14 12.39
C GLN A 90 9.93 -16.83 13.15
N ALA A 91 8.70 -16.34 13.12
CA ALA A 91 8.24 -15.33 14.06
C ALA A 91 8.57 -15.82 15.48
N SER A 92 9.47 -15.11 16.16
CA SER A 92 9.71 -15.31 17.59
C SER A 92 8.47 -14.84 18.32
N LEU A 93 7.53 -15.76 18.57
CA LEU A 93 6.38 -15.56 19.43
C LEU A 93 6.89 -15.44 20.88
N ASN A 94 7.39 -14.27 21.27
CA ASN A 94 7.41 -13.88 22.68
C ASN A 94 5.99 -13.49 23.07
N ASN A 95 5.13 -14.49 23.17
CA ASN A 95 3.78 -14.33 23.65
C ASN A 95 3.81 -14.46 25.18
N THR A 96 4.17 -13.38 25.86
CA THR A 96 3.87 -13.23 27.29
C THR A 96 2.42 -12.75 27.42
N GLY A 97 1.50 -13.48 26.80
CA GLY A 97 0.07 -13.31 27.04
C GLY A 97 -0.23 -13.97 28.36
N ASN A 98 -0.78 -13.22 29.31
CA ASN A 98 -1.38 -13.82 30.49
C ASN A 98 -2.43 -14.82 30.01
N ASP A 99 -2.26 -16.10 30.35
CA ASP A 99 -3.20 -17.19 30.01
C ASP A 99 -4.65 -16.94 30.52
N GLY A 100 -4.87 -15.89 31.32
CA GLY A 100 -6.16 -15.49 31.84
C GLY A 100 -7.11 -14.80 30.84
N ASP A 101 -6.60 -14.19 29.78
CA ASP A 101 -7.43 -13.41 28.84
C ASP A 101 -7.90 -14.24 27.62
N ASN A 102 -7.37 -15.46 27.48
CA ASN A 102 -7.59 -16.31 26.32
C ASN A 102 -8.70 -17.35 26.54
N ILE A 103 -9.92 -16.87 26.77
CA ILE A 103 -11.11 -17.71 26.99
C ILE A 103 -11.54 -18.50 25.73
N LEU A 104 -11.10 -18.07 24.55
CA LEU A 104 -11.52 -18.61 23.25
C LEU A 104 -10.40 -19.36 22.48
N GLY A 105 -9.22 -19.55 23.08
CA GLY A 105 -8.09 -20.26 22.46
C GLY A 105 -7.41 -19.54 21.28
N HIS A 106 -7.50 -18.21 21.19
CA HIS A 106 -6.81 -17.42 20.17
C HIS A 106 -5.46 -16.92 20.71
N LEU A 107 -4.41 -17.01 19.90
CA LEU A 107 -3.14 -16.42 20.30
C LEU A 107 -3.28 -14.89 20.37
N PRO A 108 -2.84 -14.24 21.46
CA PRO A 108 -2.75 -12.78 21.52
C PRO A 108 -2.03 -12.22 20.29
N TYR A 109 -2.60 -11.17 19.72
CA TYR A 109 -1.89 -10.42 18.68
C TYR A 109 -0.71 -9.68 19.31
N SER A 110 0.45 -9.80 18.69
CA SER A 110 1.60 -8.98 19.07
C SER A 110 1.39 -7.57 18.53
N GLU A 111 1.26 -6.61 19.44
CA GLU A 111 1.16 -5.20 19.11
C GLU A 111 2.55 -4.56 19.01
N VAL A 112 2.70 -3.68 18.03
CA VAL A 112 3.94 -2.92 17.79
C VAL A 112 3.72 -1.47 18.21
N LEU A 113 4.72 -0.87 18.87
CA LEU A 113 4.63 0.54 19.27
C LEU A 113 4.52 1.45 18.05
N SER A 114 3.74 2.53 18.19
CA SER A 114 3.55 3.52 17.13
C SER A 114 4.85 4.18 16.67
N SER A 115 5.87 4.26 17.53
CA SER A 115 7.21 4.78 17.22
C SER A 115 8.03 3.87 16.30
N GLN A 116 7.70 2.58 16.23
CA GLN A 116 8.37 1.58 15.38
C GLN A 116 7.71 1.46 14.00
N LEU A 117 6.62 2.21 13.76
CA LEU A 117 5.91 2.24 12.50
C LEU A 117 6.56 3.24 11.53
N GLN A 118 6.83 2.77 10.32
CA GLN A 118 7.39 3.56 9.23
C GLN A 118 6.37 3.75 8.10
N PRO A 119 6.28 4.96 7.53
CA PRO A 119 5.40 5.20 6.39
C PRO A 119 5.88 4.47 5.13
N ILE A 120 4.93 3.88 4.41
CA ILE A 120 5.18 3.23 3.11
C ILE A 120 4.65 4.04 1.92
N THR A 121 3.69 4.93 2.16
CA THR A 121 3.09 5.81 1.14
C THR A 121 3.62 7.24 1.27
N ARG A 122 3.63 7.99 0.16
CA ARG A 122 4.10 9.39 0.12
C ARG A 122 3.32 10.32 1.06
N ASP A 123 2.04 10.05 1.27
CA ASP A 123 1.18 10.80 2.18
C ASP A 123 1.37 10.42 3.67
N GLY A 124 2.16 9.38 3.95
CA GLY A 124 2.45 8.91 5.29
C GLY A 124 1.26 8.27 6.02
N ARG A 125 0.12 8.05 5.34
CA ARG A 125 -1.11 7.53 5.95
C ARG A 125 -1.02 6.04 6.28
N ILE A 126 -0.36 5.28 5.40
CA ILE A 126 -0.15 3.85 5.62
C ILE A 126 1.24 3.65 6.23
N LYS A 127 1.29 2.94 7.36
CA LYS A 127 2.51 2.63 8.09
C LYS A 127 2.60 1.14 8.38
N LEU A 128 3.81 0.60 8.34
CA LEU A 128 4.13 -0.77 8.71
C LEU A 128 5.27 -0.77 9.71
N GLU A 129 5.42 -1.85 10.48
CA GLU A 129 6.64 -2.06 11.26
C GLU A 129 7.89 -1.91 10.36
N ALA A 130 8.97 -1.33 10.88
CA ALA A 130 10.17 -1.01 10.13
C ALA A 130 10.73 -2.19 9.29
N ALA A 131 10.70 -3.42 9.83
CA ALA A 131 11.13 -4.61 9.08
C ALA A 131 10.24 -4.90 7.86
N ALA A 132 8.92 -4.86 8.06
CA ALA A 132 7.93 -5.05 6.99
C ALA A 132 7.95 -3.91 5.97
N ALA A 133 8.08 -2.66 6.41
CA ALA A 133 8.16 -1.48 5.55
C ALA A 133 9.32 -1.59 4.55
N ARG A 134 10.49 -2.07 5.00
CA ARG A 134 11.65 -2.31 4.12
C ARG A 134 11.36 -3.38 3.07
N LYS A 135 10.80 -4.52 3.48
CA LYS A 135 10.44 -5.61 2.56
C LYS A 135 9.37 -5.17 1.55
N TYR A 136 8.36 -4.44 2.01
CA TYR A 136 7.32 -3.88 1.14
C TYR A 136 7.90 -2.94 0.08
N LYS A 137 8.78 -2.01 0.46
CA LYS A 137 9.41 -1.07 -0.48
C LYS A 137 10.25 -1.80 -1.53
N ALA A 138 10.99 -2.84 -1.12
CA ALA A 138 11.75 -3.67 -2.05
C ALA A 138 10.84 -4.41 -3.05
N MET A 139 9.75 -5.01 -2.55
CA MET A 139 8.73 -5.67 -3.36
C MET A 139 8.06 -4.69 -4.34
N ALA A 140 7.64 -3.51 -3.86
CA ALA A 140 7.02 -2.48 -4.69
C ALA A 140 7.96 -1.98 -5.79
N ALA A 141 9.25 -1.82 -5.49
CA ALA A 141 10.25 -1.47 -6.49
C ALA A 141 10.42 -2.58 -7.54
N ALA A 142 10.40 -3.86 -7.13
CA ALA A 142 10.47 -4.99 -8.04
C ALA A 142 9.23 -5.07 -8.95
N ALA A 143 8.04 -4.90 -8.39
CA ALA A 143 6.78 -4.87 -9.14
C ALA A 143 6.81 -3.76 -10.21
N ARG A 144 7.27 -2.54 -9.85
CA ARG A 144 7.40 -1.44 -10.81
C ARG A 144 8.34 -1.75 -11.97
N ARG A 145 9.45 -2.44 -11.73
CA ARG A 145 10.36 -2.88 -12.80
C ARG A 145 9.71 -3.88 -13.76
N GLN A 146 8.68 -4.58 -13.31
CA GLN A 146 7.88 -5.51 -14.09
C GLN A 146 6.64 -4.85 -14.71
N GLY A 147 6.49 -3.52 -14.61
CA GLY A 147 5.31 -2.81 -15.10
C GLY A 147 4.07 -2.93 -14.21
N VAL A 148 4.20 -3.49 -13.01
CA VAL A 148 3.09 -3.62 -12.05
C VAL A 148 3.11 -2.46 -11.05
N ILE A 149 1.99 -1.74 -10.94
CA ILE A 149 1.82 -0.61 -10.01
C ILE A 149 0.97 -1.08 -8.83
N LEU A 150 1.57 -1.09 -7.64
CA LEU A 150 0.86 -1.30 -6.38
C LEU A 150 0.21 0.03 -5.95
N VAL A 151 -1.07 -0.04 -5.57
CA VAL A 151 -1.91 1.09 -5.11
C VAL A 151 -1.76 1.37 -3.63
#